data_AF-A0A9D4U6B2-F1
#
_entry.id   AF-A0A9D4U6B2-F1
#
_cell.length_a   1.000
_cell.length_b   1.000
_cell.length_c   1.000
_cell.angle_alpha   90.00
_cell.angle_beta   90.00
_cell.angle_gamma   90.00
#
_symmetry.space_group_name_H-M   'P 1'
#
loop_
_entity.id
_entity.type
_entity.pdbx_description
1 polymer ?
#
loop_
_entity_poly.entity_id
_entity_poly.type
_entity_poly.pdbx_seq_one_letter_code
_entity_poly.pdbx_strand_id
1 'polypeptide(L)' 'MAGGGMGVQKNKFIEQWATNRENLEQCFKFDRRNAALILTFGILVPIVVYKSIVVEQHKHDVDYNRKPTKFL' A
#
# COMPACT_ATOMS: atom_id res chain seq x y z
N MET A 1 -5.49 12.98 -31.21
CA MET A 1 -4.02 13.01 -31.04
C MET A 1 -3.69 12.49 -29.65
N ALA A 2 -3.28 11.23 -29.56
CA ALA A 2 -2.46 10.65 -28.48
C ALA A 2 -2.07 9.24 -28.96
N GLY A 3 -0.77 8.99 -29.15
CA GLY A 3 -0.22 7.65 -29.44
C GLY A 3 -0.16 7.23 -30.92
N GLY A 4 0.11 8.15 -31.85
CA GLY A 4 0.52 7.82 -33.22
C GLY A 4 2.03 7.63 -33.28
N GLY A 5 2.51 6.40 -33.48
CA GLY A 5 3.96 6.18 -33.68
C GLY A 5 4.51 4.77 -33.45
N MET A 6 3.77 3.81 -32.91
CA MET A 6 4.26 2.43 -32.79
C MET A 6 3.60 1.57 -33.87
N GLY A 7 4.38 1.00 -34.79
CA GLY A 7 3.94 0.10 -35.87
C GLY A 7 3.43 -1.26 -35.38
N VAL A 8 2.79 -1.30 -34.22
CA VAL A 8 2.26 -2.49 -33.57
C VAL A 8 0.74 -2.45 -33.63
N GLN A 9 0.12 -3.57 -33.98
CA GLN A 9 -1.33 -3.71 -34.00
C GLN A 9 -1.90 -3.51 -32.59
N LYS A 10 -2.59 -2.39 -32.35
CA LYS A 10 -3.19 -2.09 -31.05
C LYS A 10 -4.32 -3.05 -30.75
N ASN A 11 -4.22 -3.76 -29.63
CA ASN A 11 -5.29 -4.61 -29.15
C ASN A 11 -6.25 -3.79 -28.27
N LYS A 12 -7.49 -3.61 -28.73
CA LYS A 12 -8.50 -2.80 -28.03
C LYS A 12 -8.71 -3.20 -26.56
N PHE A 13 -8.57 -4.49 -26.23
CA PHE A 13 -8.78 -4.97 -24.86
C PHE A 13 -7.60 -4.59 -23.96
N ILE A 14 -6.39 -4.60 -24.49
CA ILE A 14 -5.17 -4.22 -23.75
C ILE A 14 -5.17 -2.71 -23.51
N GLU A 15 -5.48 -1.92 -24.54
CA GLU A 15 -5.57 -0.46 -24.42
C GLU A 15 -6.65 -0.07 -23.40
N GLN A 16 -7.84 -0.66 -23.47
CA GLN A 16 -8.91 -0.37 -22.52
C GLN A 16 -8.56 -0.78 -21.09
N TRP A 17 -7.91 -1.94 -20.91
CA TRP A 17 -7.44 -2.37 -19.60
C TRP A 17 -6.38 -1.41 -19.03
N ALA A 18 -5.42 -0.97 -19.84
CA ALA A 18 -4.40 0.00 -19.44
C ALA A 18 -5.04 1.34 -19.06
N THR A 19 -5.93 1.87 -19.90
CA THR A 19 -6.66 3.11 -19.63
C THR A 19 -7.46 3.04 -18.33
N ASN A 20 -8.12 1.92 -18.03
CA ASN A 20 -8.87 1.76 -16.79
C ASN A 20 -7.97 1.74 -15.54
N ARG A 21 -6.72 1.28 -15.65
CA ARG A 21 -5.76 1.32 -14.54
C ARG A 21 -5.20 2.71 -14.31
N GLU A 22 -4.95 3.44 -15.39
CA GLU A 22 -4.45 4.82 -15.33
C GLU A 22 -5.48 5.80 -14.77
N ASN A 23 -6.78 5.50 -14.93
CA ASN A 23 -7.89 6.36 -14.47
C ASN A 23 -8.68 5.72 -13.32
N LEU A 24 -8.07 4.82 -12.56
CA LEU A 24 -8.75 4.06 -11.49
C LEU A 24 -9.34 4.99 -10.43
N GLU A 25 -8.67 6.11 -10.15
CA GLU A 25 -9.08 7.14 -9.20
C GLU A 25 -10.41 7.81 -9.58
N GLN A 26 -10.72 7.92 -10.88
CA GLN A 26 -12.00 8.49 -11.35
C GLN A 26 -13.18 7.55 -11.07
N CYS A 27 -12.91 6.24 -11.02
CA CYS A 27 -13.91 5.21 -10.79
C CYS A 27 -13.95 4.73 -9.33
N PHE A 28 -13.02 5.19 -8.49
CA PHE A 28 -12.95 4.78 -7.10
C PHE A 28 -14.16 5.31 -6.30
N LYS A 29 -14.71 4.45 -5.43
CA LYS A 29 -15.85 4.78 -4.57
C LYS A 29 -15.54 4.41 -3.13
N PHE A 30 -15.88 5.29 -2.21
CA PHE A 30 -15.87 5.00 -0.78
C PHE A 30 -17.09 4.16 -0.41
N ASP A 31 -17.00 2.86 -0.66
CA ASP A 31 -17.94 1.89 -0.13
C ASP A 31 -17.43 1.31 1.20
N ARG A 32 -18.28 0.54 1.88
CA ARG A 32 -17.93 -0.06 3.17
C ARG A 32 -16.70 -0.98 3.06
N ARG A 33 -16.51 -1.65 1.93
CA ARG A 33 -15.40 -2.58 1.71
C ARG A 33 -14.08 -1.84 1.53
N ASN A 34 -14.05 -0.84 0.65
CA ASN A 34 -12.89 -0.01 0.36
C ASN A 34 -12.49 0.81 1.58
N ALA A 35 -13.45 1.35 2.33
CA ALA A 35 -13.16 2.01 3.60
C ALA A 35 -12.52 1.04 4.61
N ALA A 36 -13.03 -0.18 4.74
CA ALA A 36 -12.44 -1.19 5.61
C ALA A 36 -11.02 -1.58 5.17
N LEU A 37 -10.77 -1.70 3.87
CA LEU A 37 -9.43 -1.98 3.32
C LEU A 37 -8.45 -0.83 3.59
N ILE A 38 -8.87 0.41 3.36
CA ILE A 38 -8.06 1.61 3.65
C ILE A 38 -7.69 1.65 5.13
N LEU A 39 -8.65 1.46 6.03
CA LEU A 39 -8.38 1.49 7.46
C LEU A 39 -7.47 0.33 7.90
N THR A 40 -7.69 -0.86 7.35
CA THR A 40 -6.89 -2.04 7.71
C THR A 40 -5.45 -1.90 7.23
N PHE A 41 -5.26 -1.64 5.93
CA PHE A 41 -3.91 -1.63 5.36
C PHE A 41 -3.21 -0.27 5.47
N GLY A 42 -3.96 0.83 5.52
CA GLY A 42 -3.39 2.17 5.65
C GLY A 42 -3.09 2.58 7.10
N ILE A 43 -3.76 1.98 8.10
CA ILE A 43 -3.60 2.38 9.50
C ILE A 43 -3.25 1.17 10.39
N LEU A 44 -4.13 0.16 10.42
CA LEU A 44 -4.00 -0.93 11.38
C LEU A 44 -2.71 -1.72 11.18
N VAL A 45 -2.41 -2.14 9.94
CA VAL A 45 -1.22 -2.94 9.63
C VAL A 45 0.07 -2.18 9.98
N PRO A 46 0.31 -0.92 9.54
CA PRO A 46 1.50 -0.18 9.92
C PRO A 46 1.68 -0.02 11.43
N ILE A 47 0.60 0.24 12.18
CA ILE A 47 0.66 0.38 13.64
C ILE A 47 1.05 -0.94 14.30
N VAL A 48 0.41 -2.04 13.89
CA VAL A 48 0.70 -3.37 14.45
C VAL A 48 2.15 -3.77 14.16
N VAL A 49 2.61 -3.59 12.92
CA VAL A 49 3.99 -3.88 12.53
C VAL A 49 4.96 -3.06 13.36
N TYR A 50 4.77 -1.74 13.44
CA TYR A 50 5.62 -0.86 14.24
C TYR A 50 5.68 -1.31 15.71
N LYS A 51 4.53 -1.53 16.34
CA LYS A 51 4.48 -1.97 17.74
C LYS A 51 5.15 -3.33 17.95
N SER A 52 4.95 -4.28 17.03
CA SER A 52 5.56 -5.60 17.12
C SER A 52 7.09 -5.53 17.12
N ILE A 53 7.66 -4.73 16.21
CA ILE A 53 9.11 -4.52 16.09
C ILE A 53 9.65 -3.83 17.34
N VAL A 54 8.98 -2.77 17.82
CA VAL A 54 9.40 -2.05 19.03
C VAL A 54 9.40 -2.96 20.26
N VAL A 55 8.36 -3.76 20.42
CA VAL A 55 8.26 -4.72 21.54
C VAL A 55 9.34 -5.79 21.45
N GLU A 56 9.62 -6.31 20.26
CA GLU A 56 10.68 -7.30 20.05
C GLU A 56 12.07 -6.70 20.34
N GLN A 57 12.33 -5.48 19.88
CA GLN A 57 13.56 -4.77 20.16
C GLN A 57 13.74 -4.49 21.66
N HIS A 58 12.68 -4.12 22.37
CA HIS A 58 12.74 -3.92 23.83
C HIS A 58 13.03 -5.22 24.58
N LYS A 59 12.51 -6.36 24.12
CA LYS A 59 12.85 -7.68 24.69
C LYS A 59 14.34 -7.95 24.52
N HIS A 60 14.88 -7.73 23.32
CA HIS A 60 16.31 -7.86 23.09
C HIS A 60 17.13 -6.91 23.97
N ASP A 61 16.74 -5.65 24.10
CA ASP A 61 17.43 -4.69 24.97
C ASP A 61 17.49 -5.19 26.42
N VAL A 62 16.39 -5.75 26.95
CA VAL A 62 16.34 -6.35 28.30
C VAL A 62 17.25 -7.57 28.41
N ASP A 63 17.23 -8.47 27.41
CA ASP A 63 18.08 -9.67 27.40
C ASP A 63 19.58 -9.32 27.38
N TYR A 64 19.96 -8.23 26.71
CA TYR A 64 21.32 -7.70 26.69
C TYR A 64 21.65 -6.78 27.87
N ASN A 65 20.76 -6.68 28.86
CA ASN A 65 20.89 -5.82 30.04
C ASN A 65 21.12 -4.33 29.68
N ARG A 66 20.49 -3.88 28.59
CA ARG A 66 20.49 -2.50 28.09
C ARG A 66 19.16 -1.85 28.42
N LYS A 67 19.17 -0.52 28.55
CA LYS A 67 17.93 0.25 28.74
C LYS A 67 17.12 0.23 27.43
N PRO A 68 15.80 -0.03 27.47
CA PRO A 68 14.95 -0.01 26.28
C PRO A 68 15.07 1.32 25.53
N THR A 69 15.35 1.21 24.24
CA THR A 69 15.47 2.33 23.32
C THR A 69 14.11 3.00 23.12
N LYS A 70 14.03 4.33 23.24
CA LYS A 70 12.78 5.06 22.98
C LYS A 70 12.63 5.27 21.48
N PHE A 71 11.65 4.60 20.89
CA PHE A 71 11.16 4.90 19.55
C PHE A 71 10.04 5.96 19.66
N LEU A 72 9.72 6.62 18.54
CA LEU A 72 8.74 7.71 18.44
C LEU A 72 7.49 7.56 19.33
#